data_AF-G6C3U7-F1
#
_entry.id   AF-G6C3U7-F1
#
_cell.length_a   1.000
_cell.length_b   1.000
_cell.length_c   1.000
_cell.angle_alpha   90.00
_cell.angle_beta   90.00
_cell.angle_gamma   90.00
#
_symmetry.space_group_name_H-M   'P 1'
#
loop_
_entity.id
_entity.type
_entity.pdbx_description
1 polymer ?
#
loop_
_entity_poly.entity_id
_entity_poly.type
_entity_poly.pdbx_seq_one_letter_code
_entity_poly.pdbx_strand_id
1 'polypeptide(L)'
;MFEKLKEYWNKYKKCVVISILAILGIFVLNFLFVITDCMAGKGFNWKAIIYSPVSNEEWLSFIGNGIVGLATLLLFWIAKKSFENERNKVKYENEMKKIEKEKEIVEEYLKVFEINDIYDIRSQTLTSSLYKTRENDEKIAIDTISKRGDMIKKINFVQLKLDLNTNFRIELRGRFKVEKYEKEKKEIYYELIDLLNMYGIVLDNISSEISDLIKVEDLNERERKVISILKSENKINKEAKEKFLDIFKKYKEEEFLKENLNSIKIENEVEYGNFSLIFNAYLNYVINKVKEYFINVEKDIEEKFLNKNL
;
A
#
# COMPACT_ATOMS: atom_id res chain seq x y z
N MET A 1 -37.28 -15.20 -8.67
CA MET A 1 -37.28 -16.56 -8.07
C MET A 1 -36.57 -17.58 -8.97
N PHE A 2 -36.83 -17.58 -10.28
CA PHE A 2 -36.17 -18.47 -11.25
C PHE A 2 -34.65 -18.27 -11.42
N GLU A 3 -34.13 -17.04 -11.35
CA GLU A 3 -32.67 -16.80 -11.47
C GLU A 3 -31.88 -17.38 -10.28
N LYS A 4 -32.36 -17.16 -9.05
CA LYS A 4 -31.78 -17.78 -7.84
C LYS A 4 -31.78 -19.31 -7.92
N LEU A 5 -32.85 -19.90 -8.46
CA LEU A 5 -32.94 -21.36 -8.69
C LEU A 5 -31.97 -21.85 -9.77
N LYS A 6 -31.76 -21.07 -10.83
CA LYS A 6 -30.81 -21.36 -11.92
C LYS A 6 -29.36 -21.30 -11.44
N GLU A 7 -29.06 -20.35 -10.57
CA GLU A 7 -27.76 -20.19 -9.92
C GLU A 7 -27.48 -21.33 -8.93
N TYR A 8 -28.48 -21.71 -8.12
CA TYR A 8 -28.41 -22.88 -7.24
C TYR A 8 -28.24 -24.18 -8.02
N TRP A 9 -29.00 -24.36 -9.10
CA TRP A 9 -28.89 -25.51 -9.98
C TRP A 9 -27.49 -25.62 -10.57
N ASN A 10 -26.94 -24.53 -11.14
CA ASN A 10 -25.58 -24.56 -11.68
C ASN A 10 -24.51 -24.84 -10.60
N LYS A 11 -24.69 -24.34 -9.38
CA LYS A 11 -23.76 -24.57 -8.26
C LYS A 11 -23.76 -26.03 -7.77
N TYR A 12 -24.92 -26.69 -7.76
CA TYR A 12 -25.07 -28.04 -7.17
C TYR A 12 -25.44 -29.15 -8.16
N LYS A 13 -25.57 -28.86 -9.47
CA LYS A 13 -25.98 -29.82 -10.52
C LYS A 13 -25.21 -31.14 -10.44
N LYS A 14 -23.89 -31.08 -10.26
CA LYS A 14 -23.06 -32.29 -10.12
C LYS A 14 -23.46 -33.13 -8.89
N CYS A 15 -23.65 -32.51 -7.72
CA CYS A 15 -24.07 -33.22 -6.51
C CYS A 15 -25.47 -33.84 -6.64
N VAL A 16 -26.42 -33.10 -7.22
CA VAL A 16 -27.79 -33.60 -7.44
C VAL A 16 -27.78 -34.80 -8.39
N VAL A 17 -27.04 -34.70 -9.50
CA VAL A 17 -26.93 -35.79 -10.48
C VAL A 17 -26.24 -37.02 -9.89
N ILE A 18 -25.18 -36.84 -9.09
CA ILE A 18 -24.49 -37.95 -8.40
C ILE A 18 -25.42 -38.62 -7.39
N SER A 19 -26.22 -37.84 -6.66
CA SER A 19 -27.18 -38.38 -5.68
C SER A 19 -28.28 -39.20 -6.36
N ILE A 20 -28.81 -38.72 -7.49
CA ILE A 20 -29.81 -39.44 -8.29
C ILE A 20 -29.20 -40.73 -8.87
N LEU A 21 -27.96 -40.68 -9.37
CA LEU A 21 -27.24 -41.87 -9.87
C LEU A 21 -26.98 -42.90 -8.77
N ALA A 22 -26.65 -42.47 -7.55
CA ALA A 22 -26.46 -43.36 -6.41
C ALA A 22 -27.77 -44.05 -6.02
N ILE A 23 -28.89 -43.31 -5.98
CA ILE A 23 -30.23 -43.87 -5.73
C ILE A 23 -30.60 -44.88 -6.82
N LEU A 24 -30.43 -44.53 -8.09
CA LEU A 24 -30.65 -45.44 -9.22
C LEU A 24 -29.75 -46.68 -9.14
N GLY A 25 -28.49 -46.52 -8.75
CA GLY A 25 -27.55 -47.62 -8.54
C GLY A 25 -28.04 -48.62 -7.49
N ILE A 26 -28.62 -48.14 -6.39
CA ILE A 26 -29.23 -48.98 -5.35
C ILE A 26 -30.43 -49.76 -5.92
N PHE A 27 -31.27 -49.11 -6.73
CA PHE A 27 -32.40 -49.79 -7.39
C PHE A 27 -31.95 -50.87 -8.38
N VAL A 28 -30.91 -50.60 -9.17
CA VAL A 28 -30.35 -51.56 -10.13
C VAL A 28 -29.72 -52.75 -9.40
N LEU A 29 -29.00 -52.50 -8.29
CA LEU A 29 -28.44 -53.58 -7.47
C LEU A 29 -29.54 -54.47 -6.88
N ASN A 30 -30.59 -53.86 -6.33
CA ASN A 30 -31.75 -54.60 -5.82
C ASN A 30 -32.41 -55.44 -6.92
N PHE A 31 -32.44 -54.94 -8.17
CA PHE A 31 -32.98 -55.69 -9.30
C PHE A 31 -32.15 -56.93 -9.67
N LEU A 32 -30.81 -56.85 -9.56
CA LEU A 32 -29.93 -58.01 -9.76
C LEU A 32 -30.16 -59.09 -8.69
N PHE A 33 -30.35 -58.69 -7.43
CA PHE A 33 -30.66 -59.63 -6.34
C PHE A 33 -32.00 -60.34 -6.54
N VAL A 34 -33.01 -59.62 -7.04
CA VAL A 34 -34.32 -60.18 -7.40
C VAL A 34 -34.19 -61.23 -8.51
N ILE A 35 -33.33 -61.00 -9.51
CA ILE A 35 -33.05 -62.00 -10.56
C ILE A 35 -32.37 -63.24 -9.98
N THR A 36 -31.40 -63.08 -9.07
CA THR A 36 -30.70 -64.22 -8.46
C THR A 36 -31.60 -65.07 -7.55
N ASP A 37 -32.51 -64.47 -6.77
CA ASP A 37 -33.46 -65.22 -5.96
C ASP A 37 -34.51 -65.96 -6.82
N CYS A 38 -34.85 -65.40 -7.99
CA CYS A 38 -35.73 -66.05 -8.98
C CYS A 38 -35.03 -67.28 -9.61
N MET A 39 -33.74 -67.18 -9.93
CA MET A 39 -32.94 -68.32 -10.42
C MET A 39 -32.73 -69.41 -9.35
N ALA A 40 -32.76 -69.04 -8.06
CA ALA A 40 -32.63 -69.97 -6.93
C ALA A 40 -33.95 -70.69 -6.57
N GLY A 41 -35.05 -70.46 -7.30
CA GLY A 41 -36.34 -71.13 -7.09
C GLY A 41 -37.11 -70.66 -5.85
N LYS A 42 -36.74 -69.51 -5.25
CA LYS A 42 -37.49 -68.92 -4.14
C LYS A 42 -38.75 -68.21 -4.68
N GLY A 43 -39.86 -68.29 -3.94
CA GLY A 43 -41.15 -67.73 -4.34
C GLY A 43 -41.07 -66.23 -4.66
N PHE A 44 -41.48 -65.85 -5.87
CA PHE A 44 -41.37 -64.49 -6.39
C PHE A 44 -42.50 -63.59 -5.86
N ASN A 45 -42.16 -62.58 -5.07
CA ASN A 45 -43.11 -61.58 -4.60
C ASN A 45 -42.83 -60.22 -5.25
N TRP A 46 -43.65 -59.82 -6.24
CA TRP A 46 -43.51 -58.53 -6.95
C TRP A 46 -43.47 -57.31 -6.01
N LYS A 47 -44.13 -57.38 -4.85
CA LYS A 47 -44.10 -56.29 -3.84
C LYS A 47 -42.73 -56.14 -3.17
N ALA A 48 -41.87 -57.16 -3.26
CA ALA A 48 -40.48 -57.09 -2.80
C ALA A 48 -39.60 -56.23 -3.72
N ILE A 49 -39.98 -55.93 -4.96
CA ILE A 49 -39.19 -54.98 -5.78
C ILE A 49 -39.21 -53.56 -5.17
N ILE A 50 -40.30 -53.21 -4.47
CA ILE A 50 -40.50 -51.91 -3.80
C ILE A 50 -40.06 -51.97 -2.33
N TYR A 51 -40.15 -53.14 -1.69
CA TYR A 51 -39.92 -53.29 -0.24
C TYR A 51 -38.92 -54.37 0.18
N SER A 52 -38.30 -55.15 -0.72
CA SER A 52 -37.54 -56.37 -0.39
C SER A 52 -36.50 -56.07 0.67
N PRO A 53 -36.73 -56.53 1.91
CA PRO A 53 -35.66 -56.78 2.83
C PRO A 53 -35.32 -58.24 2.58
N VAL A 54 -34.32 -58.53 1.74
CA VAL A 54 -33.57 -59.76 2.04
C VAL A 54 -33.12 -59.55 3.48
N SER A 55 -33.69 -60.36 4.38
CA SER A 55 -33.64 -60.23 5.83
C SER A 55 -32.22 -60.46 6.34
N ASN A 56 -31.31 -59.56 6.01
CA ASN A 56 -29.95 -59.61 6.45
C ASN A 56 -29.73 -58.32 7.22
N GLU A 57 -29.61 -58.42 8.54
CA GLU A 57 -29.07 -57.36 9.39
C GLU A 57 -27.81 -56.75 8.73
N GLU A 58 -27.05 -57.55 7.98
CA GLU A 58 -25.90 -57.14 7.18
C GLU A 58 -26.22 -56.09 6.09
N TRP A 59 -27.39 -56.10 5.43
CA TRP A 59 -27.72 -55.11 4.38
C TRP A 59 -28.14 -53.75 4.97
N LEU A 60 -28.96 -53.78 6.04
CA LEU A 60 -29.28 -52.59 6.81
C LEU A 60 -28.03 -52.05 7.54
N SER A 61 -27.16 -52.93 8.02
CA SER A 61 -25.84 -52.59 8.57
C SER A 61 -24.92 -52.01 7.50
N PHE A 62 -24.93 -52.53 6.27
CA PHE A 62 -24.15 -52.00 5.14
C PHE A 62 -24.62 -50.59 4.74
N ILE A 63 -25.92 -50.36 4.61
CA ILE A 63 -26.48 -49.01 4.36
C ILE A 63 -26.22 -48.09 5.55
N GLY A 64 -26.39 -48.56 6.79
CA GLY A 64 -26.10 -47.80 8.00
C GLY A 64 -24.63 -47.37 8.07
N ASN A 65 -23.70 -48.29 7.85
CA ASN A 65 -22.26 -48.02 7.80
C ASN A 65 -21.87 -47.14 6.61
N GLY A 66 -22.54 -47.30 5.45
CA GLY A 66 -22.35 -46.45 4.28
C GLY A 66 -22.81 -45.00 4.50
N ILE A 67 -23.96 -44.80 5.16
CA ILE A 67 -24.46 -43.48 5.55
C ILE A 67 -23.54 -42.83 6.59
N VAL A 68 -23.06 -43.59 7.58
CA VAL A 68 -22.07 -43.11 8.56
C VAL A 68 -20.77 -42.71 7.86
N GLY A 69 -20.27 -43.52 6.91
CA GLY A 69 -19.08 -43.20 6.10
C GLY A 69 -19.26 -41.92 5.27
N LEU A 70 -20.40 -41.75 4.61
CA LEU A 70 -20.75 -40.54 3.87
C LEU A 70 -20.87 -39.30 4.77
N ALA A 71 -21.53 -39.43 5.94
CA ALA A 71 -21.62 -38.34 6.91
C ALA A 71 -20.24 -37.91 7.43
N THR A 72 -19.36 -38.89 7.69
CA THR A 72 -17.99 -38.62 8.12
C THR A 72 -17.15 -37.94 7.03
N LEU A 73 -17.32 -38.34 5.76
CA LEU A 73 -16.70 -37.68 4.60
C LEU A 73 -17.20 -36.24 4.41
N LEU A 74 -18.51 -36.00 4.59
CA LEU A 74 -19.10 -34.67 4.52
C LEU A 74 -18.59 -33.78 5.66
N LEU A 75 -18.52 -34.29 6.89
CA LEU A 75 -17.93 -33.60 8.03
C LEU A 75 -16.46 -33.26 7.77
N PHE A 76 -15.68 -34.22 7.24
CA PHE A 76 -14.29 -33.98 6.86
C PHE A 76 -14.17 -32.91 5.78
N TRP A 77 -15.05 -32.91 4.77
CA TRP A 77 -15.05 -31.91 3.72
C TRP A 77 -15.44 -30.51 4.23
N ILE A 78 -16.44 -30.41 5.10
CA ILE A 78 -16.82 -29.17 5.79
C ILE A 78 -15.66 -28.67 6.65
N ALA A 79 -15.05 -29.53 7.45
CA ALA A 79 -13.90 -29.20 8.28
C ALA A 79 -12.73 -28.70 7.42
N LYS A 80 -12.38 -29.41 6.35
CA LYS A 80 -11.33 -28.98 5.40
C LYS A 80 -11.63 -27.60 4.81
N LYS A 81 -12.86 -27.35 4.38
CA LYS A 81 -13.27 -26.05 3.84
C LYS A 81 -13.23 -24.94 4.90
N SER A 82 -13.59 -25.26 6.14
CA SER A 82 -13.48 -24.36 7.29
C SER A 82 -12.03 -23.97 7.56
N PHE A 83 -11.11 -24.95 7.60
CA PHE A 83 -9.67 -24.71 7.77
C PHE A 83 -9.07 -23.88 6.64
N GLU A 84 -9.46 -24.13 5.38
CA GLU A 84 -9.01 -23.34 4.23
C GLU A 84 -9.47 -21.88 4.34
N ASN A 85 -10.72 -21.64 4.75
CA ASN A 85 -11.27 -20.30 4.94
C ASN A 85 -10.54 -19.55 6.07
N GLU A 86 -10.30 -20.22 7.21
CA GLU A 86 -9.60 -19.65 8.35
C GLU A 86 -8.14 -19.31 8.00
N ARG A 87 -7.46 -20.19 7.25
CA ARG A 87 -6.11 -19.91 6.73
C ARG A 87 -6.09 -18.73 5.76
N ASN A 88 -7.08 -18.61 4.88
CA ASN A 88 -7.21 -17.47 3.97
C ASN A 88 -7.45 -16.16 4.74
N LYS A 89 -8.25 -16.19 5.81
CA LYS A 89 -8.49 -15.05 6.69
C LYS A 89 -7.22 -14.58 7.39
N VAL A 90 -6.46 -15.50 8.00
CA VAL A 90 -5.17 -15.17 8.62
C VAL A 90 -4.19 -14.57 7.59
N LYS A 91 -4.17 -15.10 6.36
CA LYS A 91 -3.34 -14.57 5.29
C LYS A 91 -3.73 -13.13 4.92
N TYR A 92 -5.03 -12.86 4.76
CA TYR A 92 -5.55 -11.53 4.48
C TYR A 92 -5.19 -10.54 5.60
N GLU A 93 -5.42 -10.91 6.87
CA GLU A 93 -5.07 -10.06 8.02
C GLU A 93 -3.57 -9.73 8.07
N ASN A 94 -2.71 -10.69 7.74
CA ASN A 94 -1.27 -10.47 7.68
C ASN A 94 -0.85 -9.56 6.52
N GLU A 95 -1.48 -9.70 5.35
CA GLU A 95 -1.23 -8.83 4.19
C GLU A 95 -1.68 -7.39 4.49
N MET A 96 -2.87 -7.20 5.07
CA MET A 96 -3.37 -5.87 5.49
C MET A 96 -2.48 -5.22 6.54
N LYS A 97 -2.08 -5.96 7.58
CA LYS A 97 -1.14 -5.44 8.61
C LYS A 97 0.21 -5.04 8.03
N LYS A 98 0.67 -5.71 6.96
CA LYS A 98 1.92 -5.34 6.29
C LYS A 98 1.76 -4.00 5.55
N ILE A 99 0.66 -3.84 4.81
CA ILE A 99 0.36 -2.60 4.08
C ILE A 99 0.16 -1.42 5.04
N GLU A 100 -0.57 -1.62 6.14
CA GLU A 100 -0.78 -0.60 7.16
C GLU A 100 0.55 -0.08 7.74
N LYS A 101 1.49 -0.99 8.02
CA LYS A 101 2.85 -0.61 8.46
C LYS A 101 3.63 0.13 7.38
N GLU A 102 3.61 -0.34 6.13
CA GLU A 102 4.28 0.36 5.02
C GLU A 102 3.73 1.78 4.86
N LYS A 103 2.41 1.95 4.96
CA LYS A 103 1.73 3.26 4.91
C LYS A 103 2.16 4.18 6.04
N GLU A 104 2.19 3.68 7.28
CA GLU A 104 2.64 4.46 8.45
C GLU A 104 4.07 4.99 8.26
N ILE A 105 4.98 4.16 7.75
CA ILE A 105 6.38 4.55 7.49
C ILE A 105 6.45 5.64 6.42
N VAL A 106 5.69 5.50 5.32
CA VAL A 106 5.67 6.50 4.24
C VAL A 106 5.04 7.81 4.71
N GLU A 107 3.99 7.75 5.54
CA GLU A 107 3.41 8.95 6.16
C GLU A 107 4.38 9.64 7.11
N GLU A 108 5.13 8.89 7.94
CA GLU A 108 6.19 9.44 8.79
C GLU A 108 7.28 10.13 7.95
N TYR A 109 7.68 9.51 6.84
CA TYR A 109 8.64 10.07 5.90
C TYR A 109 8.17 11.40 5.31
N LEU A 110 6.93 11.44 4.78
CA LEU A 110 6.37 12.63 4.15
C LEU A 110 6.20 13.80 5.13
N LYS A 111 5.89 13.54 6.40
CA LYS A 111 5.74 14.57 7.44
C LYS A 111 7.03 15.34 7.75
N VAL A 112 8.20 14.82 7.40
CA VAL A 112 9.48 15.51 7.65
C VAL A 112 9.70 16.67 6.68
N PHE A 113 9.03 16.69 5.53
CA PHE A 113 9.23 17.70 4.49
C PHE A 113 8.41 18.97 4.70
N GLU A 114 8.49 19.54 5.89
CA GLU A 114 7.87 20.83 6.20
C GLU A 114 8.81 21.97 5.80
N ILE A 115 8.57 22.54 4.60
CA ILE A 115 9.44 23.60 4.07
C ILE A 115 9.36 24.89 4.91
N ASN A 116 8.23 25.10 5.59
CA ASN A 116 8.03 26.23 6.49
C ASN A 116 9.02 26.22 7.65
N ASP A 117 9.40 25.06 8.18
CA ASP A 117 10.43 24.97 9.22
C ASP A 117 11.76 25.57 8.75
N ILE A 118 12.14 25.38 7.47
CA ILE A 118 13.36 25.98 6.91
C ILE A 118 13.22 27.50 6.82
N TYR A 119 12.07 28.00 6.35
CA TYR A 119 11.81 29.43 6.26
C TYR A 119 11.70 30.10 7.63
N ASP A 120 11.24 29.39 8.65
CA ASP A 120 11.21 29.86 10.03
C ASP A 120 12.63 30.02 10.60
N ILE A 121 13.54 29.07 10.31
CA ILE A 121 14.97 29.24 10.62
C ILE A 121 15.50 30.51 9.97
N ARG A 122 15.20 30.73 8.68
CA ARG A 122 15.62 31.91 7.93
C ARG A 122 15.10 33.18 8.60
N SER A 123 13.79 33.27 8.85
CA SER A 123 13.13 34.43 9.43
C SER A 123 13.64 34.77 10.82
N GLN A 124 13.76 33.78 11.70
CA GLN A 124 14.30 33.95 13.06
C GLN A 124 15.74 34.45 13.01
N THR A 125 16.56 33.86 12.14
CA THR A 125 17.98 34.23 12.00
C THR A 125 18.13 35.65 11.45
N LEU A 126 17.42 35.99 10.37
CA LEU A 126 17.44 37.34 9.80
C LEU A 126 16.97 38.39 10.81
N THR A 127 15.87 38.13 11.51
CA THR A 127 15.38 39.03 12.56
C THR A 127 16.43 39.22 13.65
N SER A 128 17.01 38.14 14.16
CA SER A 128 18.04 38.23 15.20
C SER A 128 19.30 38.98 14.74
N SER A 129 19.68 38.84 13.46
CA SER A 129 20.85 39.51 12.88
C SER A 129 20.71 41.03 12.76
N LEU A 130 19.47 41.55 12.69
CA LEU A 130 19.18 42.98 12.70
C LEU A 130 19.34 43.61 14.09
N TYR A 131 19.23 42.82 15.15
CA TYR A 131 19.10 43.36 16.50
C TYR A 131 20.35 43.26 17.38
N LYS A 132 21.51 42.72 16.92
CA LYS A 132 22.54 42.29 17.90
C LYS A 132 24.05 42.35 17.56
N THR A 133 24.82 42.44 18.64
CA THR A 133 26.30 42.52 18.83
C THR A 133 27.05 41.19 18.57
N ARG A 134 28.38 41.23 18.41
CA ARG A 134 29.27 40.08 18.05
C ARG A 134 29.07 38.79 18.88
N GLU A 135 28.76 38.90 20.18
CA GLU A 135 28.48 37.76 21.08
C GLU A 135 27.19 36.99 20.72
N ASN A 136 26.27 37.65 20.02
CA ASN A 136 25.04 37.02 19.56
C ASN A 136 25.20 36.34 18.20
N ASP A 137 26.16 36.75 17.38
CA ASP A 137 26.42 36.14 16.07
C ASP A 137 26.86 34.69 16.23
N GLU A 138 27.74 34.41 17.19
CA GLU A 138 28.18 33.04 17.50
C GLU A 138 27.01 32.18 18.03
N LYS A 139 26.16 32.76 18.88
CA LYS A 139 24.97 32.07 19.40
C LYS A 139 23.95 31.78 18.29
N ILE A 140 23.73 32.72 17.37
CA ILE A 140 22.84 32.57 16.22
C ILE A 140 23.40 31.49 15.29
N ALA A 141 24.70 31.53 14.97
CA ALA A 141 25.35 30.52 14.14
C ALA A 141 25.20 29.11 14.72
N ILE A 142 25.45 28.93 16.02
CA ILE A 142 25.29 27.65 16.71
C ILE A 142 23.85 27.17 16.66
N ASP A 143 22.87 28.04 16.92
CA ASP A 143 21.44 27.69 16.87
C ASP A 143 21.01 27.28 15.45
N THR A 144 21.39 28.04 14.42
CA THR A 144 21.13 27.69 13.02
C THR A 144 21.77 26.34 12.64
N ILE A 145 23.04 26.13 12.99
CA ILE A 145 23.75 24.86 12.72
C ILE A 145 23.06 23.70 13.43
N SER A 146 22.64 23.88 14.68
CA SER A 146 21.93 22.86 15.44
C SER A 146 20.60 22.50 14.78
N LYS A 147 19.77 23.50 14.45
CA LYS A 147 18.47 23.29 13.80
C LYS A 147 18.61 22.59 12.45
N ARG A 148 19.56 23.03 11.62
CA ARG A 148 19.91 22.37 10.35
C ARG A 148 20.33 20.91 10.59
N GLY A 149 21.21 20.68 11.56
CA GLY A 149 21.68 19.35 11.93
C GLY A 149 20.55 18.42 12.34
N ASP A 150 19.58 18.93 13.10
CA ASP A 150 18.42 18.16 13.54
C ASP A 150 17.46 17.83 12.39
N MET A 151 17.25 18.74 11.44
CA MET A 151 16.52 18.44 10.20
C MET A 151 17.19 17.32 9.40
N ILE A 152 18.51 17.41 9.18
CA ILE A 152 19.26 16.38 8.46
C ILE A 152 19.17 15.02 9.17
N LYS A 153 19.26 14.99 10.50
CA LYS A 153 19.09 13.74 11.28
C LYS A 153 17.70 13.14 11.10
N LYS A 154 16.64 13.96 11.20
CA LYS A 154 15.25 13.50 11.01
C LYS A 154 15.08 12.87 9.63
N ILE A 155 15.53 13.58 8.59
CA ILE A 155 15.49 13.13 7.20
C ILE A 155 16.22 11.79 7.00
N ASN A 156 17.47 11.70 7.45
CA ASN A 156 18.26 10.49 7.29
C ASN A 156 17.64 9.31 8.04
N PHE A 157 17.05 9.56 9.21
CA PHE A 157 16.39 8.53 10.00
C PHE A 157 15.14 8.00 9.29
N VAL A 158 14.27 8.87 8.77
CA VAL A 158 13.08 8.42 8.02
C VAL A 158 13.43 7.77 6.69
N GLN A 159 14.49 8.23 6.01
CA GLN A 159 15.00 7.58 4.80
C GLN A 159 15.48 6.15 5.10
N LEU A 160 16.23 5.96 6.19
CA LEU A 160 16.66 4.63 6.62
C LEU A 160 15.48 3.73 6.96
N LYS A 161 14.46 4.26 7.64
CA LYS A 161 13.23 3.51 7.93
C LYS A 161 12.51 3.11 6.64
N LEU A 162 12.37 4.03 5.69
CA LEU A 162 11.76 3.75 4.39
C LEU A 162 12.52 2.62 3.68
N ASP A 163 13.84 2.72 3.60
CA ASP A 163 14.68 1.77 2.86
C ASP A 163 14.75 0.37 3.49
N LEU A 164 14.71 0.28 4.81
CA LEU A 164 14.86 -0.99 5.54
C LEU A 164 13.54 -1.68 5.85
N ASN A 165 12.46 -0.91 6.09
CA ASN A 165 11.19 -1.44 6.56
C ASN A 165 10.13 -1.51 5.46
N THR A 166 10.42 -1.01 4.26
CA THR A 166 9.52 -1.10 3.12
C THR A 166 10.21 -1.75 1.93
N ASN A 167 9.42 -2.36 1.06
CA ASN A 167 9.92 -2.91 -0.20
C ASN A 167 10.02 -1.84 -1.31
N PHE A 168 10.07 -0.54 -1.01
CA PHE A 168 10.13 0.51 -2.04
C PHE A 168 11.49 0.56 -2.76
N ARG A 169 12.60 0.31 -2.03
CA ARG A 169 13.97 0.38 -2.57
C ARG A 169 14.56 -0.98 -2.99
N ILE A 170 14.38 -2.01 -2.16
CA ILE A 170 15.05 -3.30 -2.32
C ILE A 170 13.98 -4.39 -2.49
N GLU A 171 13.91 -4.96 -3.69
CA GLU A 171 13.30 -6.28 -3.88
C GLU A 171 14.15 -7.30 -3.13
N LEU A 172 13.73 -7.69 -1.93
CA LEU A 172 14.33 -8.83 -1.26
C LEU A 172 14.20 -10.04 -2.20
N ARG A 173 15.32 -10.48 -2.78
CA ARG A 173 15.44 -11.64 -3.66
C ARG A 173 14.82 -12.86 -2.99
N GLY A 174 13.55 -13.09 -3.29
CA GLY A 174 12.80 -14.22 -2.80
C GLY A 174 11.60 -14.37 -3.71
N ARG A 175 11.65 -15.40 -4.56
CA ARG A 175 10.58 -15.97 -5.42
C ARG A 175 9.15 -15.48 -5.10
N PHE A 176 8.78 -14.28 -5.51
CA PHE A 176 7.40 -13.82 -5.43
C PHE A 176 7.08 -13.04 -6.70
N LYS A 177 5.87 -13.31 -7.19
CA LYS A 177 5.33 -12.96 -8.50
C LYS A 177 5.59 -11.48 -8.81
N VAL A 178 5.90 -11.19 -10.08
CA VAL A 178 5.81 -9.85 -10.69
C VAL A 178 4.61 -9.13 -10.08
N GLU A 179 4.86 -8.22 -9.15
CA GLU A 179 3.79 -7.53 -8.42
C GLU A 179 3.16 -6.58 -9.43
N LYS A 180 1.83 -6.63 -9.58
CA LYS A 180 1.04 -5.74 -10.45
C LYS A 180 1.44 -4.25 -10.31
N TYR A 181 2.00 -3.89 -9.17
CA TYR A 181 2.36 -2.55 -8.75
C TYR A 181 3.88 -2.28 -8.66
N GLU A 182 4.75 -3.17 -9.13
CA GLU A 182 6.21 -3.05 -8.99
C GLU A 182 6.74 -1.77 -9.66
N LYS A 183 6.27 -1.49 -10.88
CA LYS A 183 6.62 -0.27 -11.62
C LYS A 183 6.17 1.00 -10.87
N GLU A 184 4.91 1.03 -10.43
CA GLU A 184 4.34 2.17 -9.71
C GLU A 184 5.06 2.43 -8.38
N LYS A 185 5.37 1.36 -7.65
CA LYS A 185 6.15 1.43 -6.41
C LYS A 185 7.53 2.05 -6.63
N LYS A 186 8.21 1.62 -7.71
CA LYS A 186 9.53 2.15 -8.07
C LYS A 186 9.46 3.63 -8.47
N GLU A 187 8.43 4.03 -9.21
CA GLU A 187 8.19 5.44 -9.56
C GLU A 187 7.98 6.30 -8.31
N ILE A 188 7.11 5.86 -7.40
CA ILE A 188 6.88 6.54 -6.11
C ILE A 188 8.18 6.65 -5.32
N TYR A 189 8.99 5.59 -5.25
CA TYR A 189 10.28 5.66 -4.56
C TYR A 189 11.17 6.77 -5.14
N TYR A 190 11.30 6.88 -6.47
CA TYR A 190 12.10 7.93 -7.07
C TYR A 190 11.54 9.34 -6.81
N GLU A 191 10.22 9.49 -6.77
CA GLU A 191 9.58 10.76 -6.39
C GLU A 191 9.84 11.13 -4.93
N LEU A 192 9.82 10.16 -4.01
CA LEU A 192 10.20 10.37 -2.61
C LEU A 192 11.67 10.80 -2.46
N ILE A 193 12.56 10.27 -3.31
CA ILE A 193 13.97 10.67 -3.37
C ILE A 193 14.13 12.06 -3.99
N ASP A 194 13.39 12.37 -5.04
CA ASP A 194 13.42 13.69 -5.69
C ASP A 194 12.89 14.78 -4.74
N LEU A 195 11.84 14.48 -3.96
CA LEU A 195 11.34 15.35 -2.88
C LEU A 195 12.42 15.63 -1.83
N LEU A 196 13.12 14.59 -1.39
CA LEU A 196 14.27 14.69 -0.49
C LEU A 196 15.36 15.60 -1.05
N ASN A 197 15.75 15.37 -2.30
CA ASN A 197 16.79 16.17 -2.96
C ASN A 197 16.37 17.63 -3.08
N MET A 198 15.11 17.92 -3.45
CA MET A 198 14.58 19.28 -3.50
C MET A 198 14.62 19.95 -2.12
N TYR A 199 14.19 19.24 -1.06
CA TYR A 199 14.23 19.77 0.30
C TYR A 199 15.66 20.08 0.75
N GLY A 200 16.61 19.18 0.44
CA GLY A 200 18.03 19.38 0.72
C GLY A 200 18.60 20.62 0.02
N ILE A 201 18.26 20.84 -1.26
CA ILE A 201 18.68 22.04 -2.00
C ILE A 201 18.17 23.31 -1.32
N VAL A 202 16.90 23.34 -0.90
CA VAL A 202 16.32 24.50 -0.20
C VAL A 202 17.03 24.74 1.13
N LEU A 203 17.23 23.68 1.92
CA LEU A 203 17.90 23.75 3.21
C LEU A 203 19.33 24.26 3.08
N ASP A 204 20.09 23.74 2.13
CA ASP A 204 21.48 24.13 1.90
C ASP A 204 21.60 25.56 1.38
N ASN A 205 20.69 25.99 0.49
CA ASN A 205 20.65 27.36 0.00
C ASN A 205 20.41 28.36 1.13
N ILE A 206 19.38 28.13 1.96
CA ILE A 206 19.06 29.00 3.09
C ILE A 206 20.18 28.98 4.14
N SER A 207 20.74 27.81 4.42
CA SER A 207 21.85 27.68 5.38
C SER A 207 23.11 28.43 4.92
N SER A 208 23.41 28.38 3.62
CA SER A 208 24.54 29.11 3.03
C SER A 208 24.32 30.61 3.09
N GLU A 209 23.11 31.07 2.73
CA GLU A 209 22.71 32.49 2.82
C GLU A 209 22.90 33.03 4.24
N ILE A 210 22.42 32.29 5.25
CA ILE A 210 22.60 32.65 6.66
C ILE A 210 24.08 32.67 7.04
N SER A 211 24.84 31.66 6.65
CA SER A 211 26.26 31.55 6.98
C SER A 211 27.07 32.70 6.41
N ASP A 212 26.76 33.14 5.19
CA ASP A 212 27.43 34.29 4.57
C ASP A 212 27.01 35.62 5.19
N LEU A 213 25.76 35.72 5.64
CA LEU A 213 25.26 36.91 6.34
C LEU A 213 25.98 37.11 7.70
N ILE A 214 26.18 36.04 8.47
CA ILE A 214 26.84 36.10 9.78
C ILE A 214 28.31 36.52 9.68
N LYS A 215 28.99 36.23 8.55
CA LYS A 215 30.40 36.63 8.32
C LYS A 215 30.58 38.14 8.09
N VAL A 216 29.50 38.88 7.79
CA VAL A 216 29.58 40.31 7.49
C VAL A 216 29.73 41.10 8.78
N GLU A 217 30.92 41.66 9.06
CA GLU A 217 31.16 42.38 10.32
C GLU A 217 30.53 43.78 10.37
N ASP A 218 30.40 44.46 9.22
CA ASP A 218 29.78 45.79 9.15
C ASP A 218 28.24 45.68 9.26
N LEU A 219 27.68 46.32 10.29
CA LEU A 219 26.25 46.24 10.59
C LEU A 219 25.38 46.91 9.53
N ASN A 220 25.84 48.02 8.93
CA ASN A 220 25.06 48.71 7.89
C ASN A 220 25.04 47.89 6.59
N GLU A 221 26.17 47.26 6.25
CA GLU A 221 26.24 46.33 5.12
C GLU A 221 25.35 45.11 5.37
N ARG A 222 25.39 44.56 6.60
CA ARG A 222 24.56 43.43 6.99
C ARG A 222 23.06 43.77 6.93
N GLU A 223 22.64 44.91 7.48
CA GLU A 223 21.26 45.38 7.42
C GLU A 223 20.76 45.51 5.97
N ARG A 224 21.57 46.10 5.08
CA ARG A 224 21.24 46.18 3.65
C ARG A 224 21.07 44.80 3.02
N LYS A 225 21.94 43.84 3.35
CA LYS A 225 21.83 42.45 2.87
C LYS A 225 20.57 41.78 3.40
N VAL A 226 20.24 41.92 4.69
CA VAL A 226 18.98 41.40 5.26
C VAL A 226 17.77 41.97 4.52
N ILE A 227 17.71 43.28 4.31
CA ILE A 227 16.60 43.93 3.60
C ILE A 227 16.47 43.38 2.18
N SER A 228 17.59 43.19 1.47
CA SER A 228 17.61 42.65 0.11
C SER A 228 17.14 41.19 0.06
N ILE A 229 17.52 40.38 1.06
CA ILE A 229 17.05 39.00 1.24
C ILE A 229 15.52 38.97 1.48
N LEU A 230 15.01 39.81 2.38
CA LEU A 230 13.57 39.87 2.70
C LEU A 230 12.72 40.34 1.52
N LYS A 231 13.29 41.16 0.63
CA LYS A 231 12.65 41.59 -0.62
C LYS A 231 12.80 40.58 -1.76
N SER A 232 13.46 39.45 -1.54
CA SER A 232 13.79 38.45 -2.56
C SER A 232 14.51 39.07 -3.78
N GLU A 233 15.40 40.04 -3.55
CA GLU A 233 16.18 40.67 -4.62
C GLU A 233 17.44 39.84 -4.99
N ASN A 234 17.88 38.98 -4.05
CA ASN A 234 19.07 38.16 -4.23
C ASN A 234 18.76 36.90 -5.03
N LYS A 235 19.59 36.67 -6.06
CA LYS A 235 19.54 35.43 -6.83
C LYS A 235 20.24 34.32 -6.09
N ILE A 236 19.67 33.12 -6.14
CA ILE A 236 20.32 31.92 -5.60
C ILE A 236 21.50 31.50 -6.47
N ASN A 237 22.32 30.59 -5.93
CA ASN A 237 23.40 29.96 -6.69
C ASN A 237 22.85 29.27 -7.96
N LYS A 238 23.49 29.52 -9.11
CA LYS A 238 23.11 28.95 -10.41
C LYS A 238 23.04 27.41 -10.38
N GLU A 239 23.99 26.75 -9.74
CA GLU A 239 24.01 25.28 -9.62
C GLU A 239 22.82 24.77 -8.80
N ALA A 240 22.45 25.46 -7.71
CA ALA A 240 21.27 25.12 -6.91
C ALA A 240 19.98 25.31 -7.71
N LYS A 241 19.86 26.42 -8.45
CA LYS A 241 18.75 26.68 -9.39
C LYS A 241 18.62 25.56 -10.41
N GLU A 242 19.70 25.21 -11.08
CA GLU A 242 19.72 24.18 -12.13
C GLU A 242 19.33 22.82 -11.57
N LYS A 243 19.92 22.39 -10.45
CA LYS A 243 19.56 21.12 -9.80
C LYS A 243 18.08 21.05 -9.41
N PHE A 244 17.54 22.10 -8.82
CA PHE A 244 16.13 22.13 -8.42
C PHE A 244 15.21 22.06 -9.64
N LEU A 245 15.48 22.87 -10.66
CA LEU A 245 14.67 22.89 -11.88
C LEU A 245 14.77 21.57 -12.65
N ASP A 246 15.94 20.93 -12.68
CA ASP A 246 16.12 19.66 -13.39
C ASP A 246 15.35 18.51 -12.72
N ILE A 247 15.24 18.51 -11.39
CA ILE A 247 14.32 17.60 -10.69
C ILE A 247 12.87 17.94 -11.06
N PHE A 248 12.47 19.20 -10.89
CA PHE A 248 11.08 19.61 -11.08
C PHE A 248 10.58 19.44 -12.53
N LYS A 249 11.44 19.65 -13.54
CA LYS A 249 11.10 19.48 -14.96
C LYS A 249 10.56 18.10 -15.30
N LYS A 250 10.98 17.06 -14.57
CA LYS A 250 10.46 15.69 -14.73
C LYS A 250 8.95 15.61 -14.55
N TYR A 251 8.40 16.50 -13.73
CA TYR A 251 7.00 16.49 -13.28
C TYR A 251 6.19 17.69 -13.78
N LYS A 252 6.83 18.64 -14.47
CA LYS A 252 6.19 19.89 -14.91
C LYS A 252 4.95 19.65 -15.79
N GLU A 253 4.91 18.54 -16.50
CA GLU A 253 3.81 18.21 -17.40
C GLU A 253 2.61 17.55 -16.71
N GLU A 254 2.74 17.16 -15.44
CA GLU A 254 1.68 16.57 -14.63
C GLU A 254 0.52 17.56 -14.45
N GLU A 255 -0.70 17.12 -14.75
CA GLU A 255 -1.89 17.98 -14.78
C GLU A 255 -2.13 18.69 -13.44
N PHE A 256 -2.02 17.95 -12.33
CA PHE A 256 -2.12 18.50 -10.98
C PHE A 256 -1.12 19.65 -10.73
N LEU A 257 0.11 19.53 -11.21
CA LEU A 257 1.13 20.56 -11.02
C LEU A 257 0.92 21.75 -11.96
N LYS A 258 0.49 21.51 -13.19
CA LYS A 258 0.11 22.56 -14.14
C LYS A 258 -1.02 23.42 -13.59
N GLU A 259 -2.07 22.81 -13.07
CA GLU A 259 -3.22 23.53 -12.52
C GLU A 259 -2.83 24.36 -11.29
N ASN A 260 -2.09 23.76 -10.35
CA ASN A 260 -1.71 24.42 -9.11
C ASN A 260 -0.63 25.50 -9.28
N LEU A 261 0.15 25.48 -10.36
CA LEU A 261 1.27 26.40 -10.61
C LEU A 261 1.10 27.25 -11.88
N ASN A 262 -0.10 27.26 -12.49
CA ASN A 262 -0.38 27.97 -13.75
C ASN A 262 -0.12 29.49 -13.69
N SER A 263 -0.25 30.09 -12.52
CA SER A 263 -0.20 31.54 -12.30
C SER A 263 1.20 32.05 -12.01
N ILE A 264 2.18 31.16 -11.77
CA ILE A 264 3.53 31.53 -11.36
C ILE A 264 4.56 31.28 -12.46
N LYS A 265 5.57 32.15 -12.53
CA LYS A 265 6.75 31.94 -13.37
C LYS A 265 7.77 31.13 -12.57
N ILE A 266 7.66 29.80 -12.63
CA ILE A 266 8.49 28.85 -11.85
C ILE A 266 9.98 29.18 -11.89
N GLU A 267 10.52 29.47 -13.07
CA GLU A 267 11.95 29.80 -13.21
C GLU A 267 12.35 31.08 -12.46
N ASN A 268 11.46 32.08 -12.42
CA ASN A 268 11.69 33.32 -11.67
C ASN A 268 11.60 33.05 -10.17
N GLU A 269 10.58 32.33 -9.71
CA GLU A 269 10.43 32.00 -8.28
C GLU A 269 11.66 31.24 -7.77
N VAL A 270 12.13 30.24 -8.51
CA VAL A 270 13.35 29.50 -8.17
C VAL A 270 14.57 30.41 -8.23
N GLU A 271 14.71 31.28 -9.22
CA GLU A 271 15.84 32.20 -9.34
C GLU A 271 16.01 33.10 -8.12
N TYR A 272 14.91 33.53 -7.50
CA TYR A 272 14.90 34.37 -6.31
C TYR A 272 14.72 33.58 -5.00
N GLY A 273 14.82 32.24 -5.04
CA GLY A 273 14.79 31.39 -3.85
C GLY A 273 13.41 31.25 -3.18
N ASN A 274 12.34 31.53 -3.92
CA ASN A 274 10.95 31.37 -3.47
C ASN A 274 10.44 29.96 -3.78
N PHE A 275 10.92 28.97 -3.02
CA PHE A 275 10.63 27.56 -3.28
C PHE A 275 9.31 27.08 -2.68
N SER A 276 8.77 27.76 -1.67
CA SER A 276 7.65 27.29 -0.84
C SER A 276 6.45 26.78 -1.66
N LEU A 277 5.94 27.60 -2.58
CA LEU A 277 4.77 27.23 -3.40
C LEU A 277 5.04 26.01 -4.29
N ILE A 278 6.19 26.00 -4.98
CA ILE A 278 6.57 24.93 -5.92
C ILE A 278 6.79 23.62 -5.16
N PHE A 279 7.51 23.68 -4.05
CA PHE A 279 7.79 22.52 -3.21
C PHE A 279 6.52 21.94 -2.62
N ASN A 280 5.64 22.78 -2.06
CA ASN A 280 4.38 22.32 -1.46
C ASN A 280 3.44 21.71 -2.51
N ALA A 281 3.38 22.28 -3.72
CA ALA A 281 2.63 21.67 -4.82
C ALA A 281 3.18 20.29 -5.18
N TYR A 282 4.51 20.14 -5.27
CA TYR A 282 5.15 18.86 -5.54
C TYR A 282 4.96 17.85 -4.40
N LEU A 283 5.11 18.26 -3.14
CA LEU A 283 4.82 17.43 -1.97
C LEU A 283 3.38 16.89 -2.01
N ASN A 284 2.41 17.75 -2.29
CA ASN A 284 1.00 17.36 -2.40
C ASN A 284 0.75 16.38 -3.55
N TYR A 285 1.42 16.58 -4.69
CA TYR A 285 1.38 15.64 -5.81
C TYR A 285 1.85 14.24 -5.37
N VAL A 286 3.02 14.15 -4.72
CA VAL A 286 3.58 12.88 -4.23
C VAL A 286 2.66 12.24 -3.18
N ILE A 287 2.12 13.02 -2.23
CA ILE A 287 1.16 12.54 -1.24
C ILE A 287 -0.07 11.91 -1.92
N ASN A 288 -0.62 12.57 -2.95
CA ASN A 288 -1.80 12.06 -3.65
C ASN A 288 -1.50 10.75 -4.38
N LYS A 289 -0.35 10.67 -5.07
CA LYS A 289 0.09 9.46 -5.76
C LYS A 289 0.30 8.28 -4.80
N VAL A 290 0.96 8.52 -3.66
CA VAL A 290 1.15 7.51 -2.60
C VAL A 290 -0.20 7.02 -2.05
N LYS A 291 -1.14 7.93 -1.79
CA LYS A 291 -2.48 7.57 -1.30
C LYS A 291 -3.22 6.69 -2.30
N GLU A 292 -3.19 7.05 -3.57
CA GLU A 292 -3.84 6.29 -4.63
C GLU A 292 -3.26 4.88 -4.75
N TYR A 293 -1.92 4.75 -4.71
CA TYR A 293 -1.24 3.47 -4.69
C TYR A 293 -1.75 2.56 -3.56
N PHE A 294 -1.78 3.05 -2.32
CA PHE A 294 -2.22 2.25 -1.19
C PHE A 294 -3.71 1.87 -1.28
N ILE A 295 -4.57 2.78 -1.73
CA ILE A 295 -6.00 2.49 -1.96
C ILE A 295 -6.16 1.37 -3.00
N ASN A 296 -5.40 1.43 -4.09
CA ASN A 296 -5.46 0.42 -5.15
C ASN A 296 -4.96 -0.95 -4.66
N VAL A 297 -3.88 -0.98 -3.88
CA VAL A 297 -3.35 -2.21 -3.28
C VAL A 297 -4.34 -2.82 -2.28
N GLU A 298 -4.94 -2.01 -1.41
CA GLU A 298 -5.94 -2.45 -0.43
C GLU A 298 -7.16 -3.09 -1.13
N LYS A 299 -7.72 -2.41 -2.14
CA LYS A 299 -8.84 -2.94 -2.95
C LYS A 299 -8.49 -4.28 -3.61
N ASP A 300 -7.30 -4.39 -4.18
CA ASP A 300 -6.83 -5.62 -4.82
C ASP A 300 -6.70 -6.79 -3.83
N ILE A 301 -6.31 -6.52 -2.58
CA ILE A 301 -6.21 -7.53 -1.51
C ILE A 301 -7.62 -7.96 -1.09
N GLU A 302 -8.54 -7.02 -0.90
CA GLU A 302 -9.94 -7.27 -0.57
C GLU A 302 -10.65 -8.11 -1.63
N GLU A 303 -10.53 -7.75 -2.91
CA GLU A 303 -11.12 -8.50 -4.03
C GLU A 303 -10.56 -9.93 -4.12
N LYS A 304 -9.25 -10.11 -3.91
CA LYS A 304 -8.63 -11.45 -3.88
C LYS A 304 -9.14 -12.31 -2.73
N PHE A 305 -9.46 -11.70 -1.59
CA PHE A 305 -10.03 -12.41 -0.45
C PHE A 305 -11.49 -12.82 -0.72
N LEU A 306 -12.31 -11.89 -1.23
CA LEU A 306 -13.71 -12.15 -1.59
C LEU A 306 -13.83 -13.27 -2.64
N ASN A 307 -13.04 -13.20 -3.71
CA ASN A 307 -13.06 -14.19 -4.80
C ASN A 307 -12.63 -15.60 -4.37
N LYS A 308 -11.85 -15.75 -3.29
CA LYS A 308 -11.44 -17.05 -2.76
C LYS A 308 -12.45 -17.69 -1.82
N ASN A 309 -13.39 -16.90 -1.30
CA ASN A 309 -14.36 -17.34 -0.29
C ASN A 309 -15.80 -17.49 -0.85
N LEU A 310 -16.03 -17.19 -2.13
CA LEU A 310 -17.30 -17.40 -2.87
C LEU A 310 -17.44 -18.80 -3.48
#